data_AF-A0AAV5V9X0-F1
#
_entry.id   AF-A0AAV5V9X0-F1
#
_cell.length_a   1.000
_cell.length_b   1.000
_cell.length_c   1.000
_cell.angle_alpha   90.00
_cell.angle_beta   90.00
_cell.angle_gamma   90.00
#
_symmetry.space_group_name_H-M   'P 1'
#
loop_
_entity.id
_entity.type
_entity.pdbx_description
1 polymer ?
#
loop_
_entity_poly.entity_id
_entity_poly.type
_entity_poly.pdbx_seq_one_letter_code
_entity_poly.pdbx_strand_id
1 'polypeptide(L)'
;TLEDCKDDSPDSTVTVHTVAAASELSLRRLVKPKIEVNNEESAEEEQMVSFPQAYVNQTRDWIANLEETIVQKEVELERRDAEFAVVKEGLMAQLEQYRCEMAERPTNEGNLNTNMEVEIAKKVVAIKVEPLREEVEDTRKLNKELEGNAESLHIYVRRLEKDRADAKQRSIEMEKEKEEAVKAKEKMEMENMKMAVEVANLQAKVEELRERLELGTEILRSTSSENHFGAMEALENRLRDAEKARRAAVLQVMEWRPKYQEALSTCDELARSRAPDREKIKSLEQSLSRKRE
;
A
#
# COMPACT_ATOMS: atom_id res chain seq x y z
N THR A 1 -9.62 37.96 43.27
CA THR A 1 -8.88 36.94 44.04
C THR A 1 -8.23 36.02 43.01
N LEU A 2 -7.08 36.28 42.39
CA LEU A 2 -5.76 36.75 42.87
C LEU A 2 -5.29 36.05 44.15
N GLU A 3 -4.03 35.59 44.08
CA GLU A 3 -3.18 34.88 45.06
C GLU A 3 -3.28 33.33 45.00
N ASP A 4 -2.19 32.54 45.00
CA ASP A 4 -0.76 32.86 44.96
C ASP A 4 0.08 31.63 44.58
N CYS A 5 1.32 31.92 44.19
CA CYS A 5 2.35 31.05 43.66
C CYS A 5 2.93 30.03 44.67
N LYS A 6 3.54 28.96 44.16
CA LYS A 6 4.86 28.50 44.62
C LYS A 6 5.55 27.63 43.56
N ASP A 7 6.61 28.21 43.01
CA ASP A 7 7.75 27.54 42.40
C ASP A 7 8.42 26.60 43.41
N ASP A 8 8.88 25.45 42.93
CA ASP A 8 10.17 24.87 43.33
C ASP A 8 10.64 23.95 42.19
N SER A 9 11.61 24.45 41.44
CA SER A 9 12.51 23.65 40.60
C SER A 9 13.55 22.99 41.49
N PRO A 10 14.08 21.82 41.09
CA PRO A 10 15.49 21.89 40.74
C PRO A 10 15.83 21.18 39.42
N ASP A 11 16.82 21.80 38.76
CA ASP A 11 17.60 21.28 37.65
C ASP A 11 17.97 19.79 37.80
N SER A 12 17.66 19.01 36.76
CA SER A 12 18.59 18.01 36.26
C SER A 12 18.43 17.88 34.74
N THR A 13 19.36 18.49 34.05
CA THR A 13 19.71 18.22 32.66
C THR A 13 20.05 16.74 32.47
N VAL A 14 19.24 16.00 31.71
CA VAL A 14 19.73 14.86 30.90
C VAL A 14 19.08 14.94 29.52
N THR A 15 19.91 15.28 28.56
CA THR A 15 19.70 15.31 27.12
C THR A 15 19.31 13.93 26.57
N VAL A 16 18.02 13.69 26.29
CA VAL A 16 17.57 12.56 25.44
C VAL A 16 16.35 12.99 24.60
N HIS A 17 16.48 14.03 23.77
CA HIS A 17 15.48 14.34 22.74
C HIS A 17 16.12 14.94 21.50
N THR A 18 16.94 14.16 20.78
CA THR A 18 17.42 14.59 19.46
C THR A 18 17.52 13.49 18.40
N VAL A 19 17.33 12.21 18.72
CA VAL A 19 17.42 11.13 17.70
C VAL A 19 16.06 10.66 17.17
N ALA A 20 14.98 10.79 17.94
CA ALA A 20 13.64 10.37 17.48
C ALA A 20 12.94 11.40 16.56
N ALA A 21 13.19 12.70 16.75
CA ALA A 21 12.55 13.75 15.95
C ALA A 21 13.17 13.93 14.55
N ALA A 22 14.41 13.48 14.34
CA ALA A 22 15.06 13.56 13.04
C ALA A 22 14.52 12.52 12.03
N SER A 23 13.97 11.41 12.51
CA SER A 23 13.39 10.36 11.63
C SER A 23 11.96 10.68 11.17
N GLU A 24 11.13 11.33 12.00
CA GLU A 24 9.77 11.71 11.57
C GLU A 24 9.72 12.94 10.65
N LEU A 25 10.59 13.93 10.87
CA LEU A 25 10.61 15.16 10.04
C LEU A 25 11.28 14.95 8.68
N SER A 26 12.15 13.95 8.54
CA SER A 26 12.78 13.61 7.26
C SER A 26 11.83 12.84 6.33
N LEU A 27 10.76 12.23 6.84
CA LEU A 27 9.79 11.47 6.04
C LEU A 27 8.72 12.33 5.37
N ARG A 28 8.55 13.61 5.76
CA ARG A 28 7.56 14.52 5.16
C ARG A 28 8.09 15.41 4.03
N ARG A 29 9.37 15.27 3.64
CA ARG A 29 10.01 16.07 2.58
C ARG A 29 10.43 15.30 1.33
N LEU A 30 9.93 14.08 1.11
CA LEU A 30 9.98 13.49 -0.23
C LEU A 30 8.95 14.16 -1.15
N VAL A 31 9.43 15.19 -1.85
CA VAL A 31 9.17 15.50 -3.26
C VAL A 31 7.77 15.12 -3.75
N LYS A 32 6.87 16.11 -3.86
CA LYS A 32 5.74 16.03 -4.79
C LYS A 32 6.34 15.94 -6.22
N PRO A 33 6.17 14.85 -6.96
CA PRO A 33 6.55 14.84 -8.37
C PRO A 33 5.59 15.78 -9.09
N LYS A 34 6.15 16.64 -9.93
CA LYS A 34 5.40 17.38 -10.93
C LYS A 34 4.97 16.36 -11.97
N ILE A 35 3.72 15.92 -11.92
CA ILE A 35 3.17 14.92 -12.85
C ILE A 35 3.04 15.61 -14.21
N GLU A 36 4.05 15.41 -15.06
CA GLU A 36 3.90 15.52 -16.51
C GLU A 36 3.23 14.22 -16.97
N VAL A 37 1.99 14.34 -17.44
CA VAL A 37 1.16 13.23 -17.92
C VAL A 37 1.76 12.73 -19.24
N ASN A 38 2.69 11.78 -19.15
CA ASN A 38 3.09 10.95 -20.28
C ASN A 38 2.52 9.55 -20.07
N ASN A 39 1.87 9.03 -21.11
CA ASN A 39 1.14 7.76 -21.14
C ASN A 39 2.06 6.54 -20.99
N GLU A 40 2.59 6.29 -19.79
CA GLU A 40 3.29 5.06 -19.39
C GLU A 40 2.59 4.41 -18.17
N GLU A 41 1.26 4.36 -18.17
CA GLU A 41 0.44 3.90 -17.02
C GLU A 41 0.62 2.42 -16.63
N SER A 42 1.22 1.55 -17.47
CA SER A 42 1.29 0.11 -17.16
C SER A 42 2.51 -0.32 -16.35
N ALA A 43 3.57 0.50 -16.26
CA ALA A 43 4.79 0.15 -15.53
C ALA A 43 4.82 0.74 -14.11
N GLU A 44 4.09 1.83 -13.87
CA GLU A 44 4.08 2.52 -12.57
C GLU A 44 3.17 1.82 -11.53
N GLU A 45 2.10 1.12 -11.95
CA GLU A 45 1.24 0.37 -11.03
C GLU A 45 1.94 -0.85 -10.39
N GLU A 46 2.81 -1.56 -11.13
CA GLU A 46 3.62 -2.65 -10.55
C GLU A 46 4.68 -2.14 -9.57
N GLN A 47 5.23 -0.93 -9.79
CA GLN A 47 6.18 -0.31 -8.87
C GLN A 47 5.51 0.16 -7.55
N MET A 48 4.26 0.63 -7.59
CA MET A 48 3.57 1.06 -6.37
C MET A 48 3.19 -0.09 -5.42
N VAL A 49 2.98 -1.30 -5.94
CA VAL A 49 2.65 -2.48 -5.11
C VAL A 49 3.90 -3.22 -4.61
N SER A 50 5.04 -3.08 -5.29
CA SER A 50 6.29 -3.76 -4.92
C SER A 50 7.05 -3.06 -3.77
N PHE A 51 7.01 -1.74 -3.71
CA PHE A 51 7.73 -0.96 -2.70
C PHE A 51 7.29 -1.24 -1.24
N PRO A 52 5.99 -1.36 -0.93
CA PRO A 52 5.55 -1.76 0.41
C PRO A 52 5.94 -3.19 0.79
N GLN A 53 6.00 -4.11 -0.18
CA GLN A 53 6.36 -5.50 0.10
C GLN A 53 7.85 -5.66 0.40
N ALA A 54 8.70 -4.96 -0.35
CA ALA A 54 10.14 -4.94 -0.09
C ALA A 54 10.42 -4.41 1.32
N TYR A 55 9.72 -3.35 1.74
CA TYR A 55 9.86 -2.78 3.07
C TYR A 55 9.38 -3.72 4.18
N VAL A 56 8.24 -4.39 4.01
CA VAL A 56 7.75 -5.41 4.96
C VAL A 56 8.74 -6.57 5.08
N ASN A 57 9.28 -7.07 3.96
CA ASN A 57 10.27 -8.13 3.97
C ASN A 57 11.55 -7.69 4.69
N GLN A 58 12.07 -6.50 4.36
CA GLN A 58 13.25 -5.94 5.02
C GLN A 58 13.04 -5.79 6.53
N THR A 59 11.85 -5.36 6.95
CA THR A 59 11.52 -5.22 8.38
C THR A 59 11.44 -6.58 9.07
N ARG A 60 10.92 -7.61 8.40
CA ARG A 60 10.92 -9.00 8.92
C ARG A 60 12.33 -9.54 9.06
N ASP A 61 13.20 -9.28 8.09
CA ASP A 61 14.61 -9.70 8.17
C ASP A 61 15.32 -9.00 9.35
N TRP A 62 15.03 -7.72 9.59
CA TRP A 62 15.53 -7.01 10.77
C TRP A 62 15.01 -7.60 12.08
N ILE A 63 13.72 -7.95 12.15
CA ILE A 63 13.15 -8.64 13.32
C ILE A 63 13.86 -9.96 13.56
N ALA A 64 14.03 -10.78 12.52
CA ALA A 64 14.71 -12.08 12.64
C ALA A 64 16.15 -11.93 13.15
N ASN A 65 16.90 -10.95 12.62
CA ASN A 65 18.25 -10.64 13.10
C ASN A 65 18.25 -10.15 14.56
N LEU A 66 17.26 -9.37 14.98
CA LEU A 66 17.12 -8.92 16.36
C LEU A 66 16.80 -10.09 17.29
N GLU A 67 15.88 -10.97 16.91
CA GLU A 67 15.54 -12.18 17.67
C GLU A 67 16.75 -13.10 17.81
N GLU A 68 17.52 -13.31 16.75
CA GLU A 68 18.78 -14.06 16.81
C GLU A 68 19.78 -13.40 17.77
N THR A 69 19.90 -12.06 17.72
CA THR A 69 20.78 -11.31 18.62
C THR A 69 20.34 -11.43 20.07
N ILE A 70 19.03 -11.40 20.36
CA ILE A 70 18.47 -11.61 21.69
C ILE A 70 18.85 -13.00 22.20
N VAL A 71 18.62 -14.04 21.41
CA VAL A 71 18.99 -15.42 21.79
C VAL A 71 20.49 -15.55 22.04
N GLN A 72 21.33 -14.95 21.20
CA GLN A 72 22.78 -14.94 21.43
C GLN A 72 23.15 -14.24 22.75
N LYS A 73 22.47 -13.14 23.08
CA LYS A 73 22.69 -12.39 24.33
C LYS A 73 22.18 -13.13 25.56
N GLU A 74 21.07 -13.84 25.47
CA GLU A 74 20.58 -14.73 26.53
C GLU A 74 21.60 -15.83 26.84
N VAL A 75 22.13 -16.49 25.82
CA VAL A 75 23.18 -17.52 26.00
C VAL A 75 24.45 -16.91 26.60
N GLU A 76 24.87 -15.73 26.15
CA GLU A 76 26.00 -15.01 26.73
C GLU A 76 25.77 -14.63 28.20
N LEU A 77 24.53 -14.29 28.54
CA LEU A 77 24.11 -13.94 29.89
C LEU A 77 24.12 -15.16 30.81
N GLU A 78 23.57 -16.29 30.38
CA GLU A 78 23.65 -17.56 31.11
C GLU A 78 25.11 -17.98 31.34
N ARG A 79 25.96 -17.82 30.32
CA ARG A 79 27.40 -18.09 30.42
C ARG A 79 28.07 -17.18 31.46
N ARG A 80 27.78 -15.87 31.44
CA ARG A 80 28.32 -14.92 32.43
C ARG A 80 27.78 -15.18 33.84
N ASP A 81 26.51 -15.52 33.99
CA ASP A 81 25.92 -15.89 35.28
C ASP A 81 26.60 -17.14 35.86
N ALA A 82 26.91 -18.13 35.01
CA ALA A 82 27.67 -19.31 35.41
C ALA A 82 29.13 -18.98 35.79
N GLU A 83 29.83 -18.15 34.99
CA GLU A 83 31.19 -17.69 35.30
C GLU A 83 31.22 -16.91 36.63
N PHE A 84 30.25 -16.01 36.83
CA PHE A 84 30.07 -15.26 38.08
C PHE A 84 29.84 -16.18 39.27
N ALA A 85 28.97 -17.20 39.13
CA ALA A 85 28.71 -18.16 40.19
C ALA A 85 29.98 -18.91 40.59
N VAL A 86 30.76 -19.40 39.61
CA VAL A 86 32.03 -20.10 39.87
C VAL A 86 33.05 -19.20 40.56
N VAL A 87 33.23 -17.96 40.10
CA VAL A 87 34.15 -17.00 40.72
C VAL A 87 33.72 -16.68 42.15
N LYS A 88 32.44 -16.44 42.36
CA LYS A 88 31.87 -16.16 43.69
C LYS A 88 32.07 -17.34 44.65
N GLU A 89 31.74 -18.56 44.22
CA GLU A 89 31.94 -19.77 45.03
C GLU A 89 33.42 -20.00 45.35
N GLY A 90 34.31 -19.84 44.37
CA GLY A 90 35.75 -19.97 44.56
C GLY A 90 36.31 -18.95 45.57
N LEU A 91 35.89 -17.69 45.47
CA LEU A 91 36.29 -16.64 46.42
C LEU A 91 35.71 -16.88 47.82
N MET A 92 34.46 -17.36 47.92
CA MET A 92 33.86 -17.72 49.21
C MET A 92 34.56 -18.93 49.85
N ALA A 93 34.94 -19.94 49.05
CA ALA A 93 35.70 -21.08 49.52
C ALA A 93 37.11 -20.68 50.01
N GLN A 94 37.80 -19.79 49.28
CA GLN A 94 39.07 -19.21 49.73
C GLN A 94 38.91 -18.44 51.04
N LEU A 95 37.83 -17.69 51.19
CA LEU A 95 37.55 -16.92 52.39
C LEU A 95 37.25 -17.83 53.60
N GLU A 96 36.50 -18.92 53.40
CA GLU A 96 36.21 -19.89 54.45
C GLU A 96 37.46 -20.70 54.82
N GLN A 97 38.27 -21.11 53.84
CA GLN A 97 39.57 -21.73 54.10
C GLN A 97 40.46 -20.80 54.93
N TYR A 98 40.57 -19.54 54.52
CA TYR A 98 41.34 -18.54 55.25
C TYR A 98 40.82 -18.33 56.68
N ARG A 99 39.49 -18.31 56.86
CA ARG A 99 38.87 -18.23 58.18
C ARG A 99 39.20 -19.44 59.06
N CYS A 100 39.19 -20.66 58.50
CA CYS A 100 39.60 -21.87 59.20
C CYS A 100 41.08 -21.84 59.59
N GLU A 101 41.98 -21.49 58.66
CA GLU A 101 43.42 -21.35 58.93
C GLU A 101 43.71 -20.33 60.04
N MET A 102 42.91 -19.25 60.11
CA MET A 102 43.03 -18.22 61.14
C MET A 102 42.50 -18.67 62.50
N ALA A 103 41.52 -19.58 62.53
CA ALA A 103 40.98 -20.17 63.76
C ALA A 103 41.93 -21.20 64.40
N GLU A 104 42.79 -21.84 63.60
CA GLU A 104 43.75 -22.85 64.07
C GLU A 104 45.06 -22.26 64.62
N ARG A 105 45.30 -20.94 64.49
CA ARG A 105 46.52 -20.29 65.01
C ARG A 105 46.52 -20.23 66.55
N PRO A 106 47.60 -20.65 67.23
CA PRO A 106 47.69 -20.64 68.69
C PRO A 106 47.56 -19.20 69.24
N THR A 107 46.63 -19.02 70.18
CA THR A 107 46.08 -17.75 70.68
C THR A 107 47.00 -16.96 71.64
N ASN A 108 48.31 -17.02 71.46
CA ASN A 108 49.22 -16.45 72.47
C ASN A 108 49.39 -14.93 72.42
N GLU A 109 49.01 -14.23 71.35
CA GLU A 109 48.87 -12.76 71.31
C GLU A 109 48.32 -12.37 69.92
N GLY A 110 47.10 -11.79 69.82
CA GLY A 110 46.66 -11.15 68.56
C GLY A 110 45.28 -11.48 67.97
N ASN A 111 44.25 -11.77 68.78
CA ASN A 111 42.87 -12.00 68.30
C ASN A 111 42.23 -10.82 67.51
N LEU A 112 42.76 -9.60 67.65
CA LEU A 112 42.30 -8.42 66.90
C LEU A 112 42.83 -8.38 65.46
N ASN A 113 44.05 -8.88 65.25
CA ASN A 113 44.69 -8.82 63.93
C ASN A 113 44.05 -9.83 62.97
N THR A 114 43.65 -11.00 63.48
CA THR A 114 43.02 -12.05 62.67
C THR A 114 41.63 -11.68 62.15
N ASN A 115 40.81 -11.03 62.98
CA ASN A 115 39.51 -10.50 62.56
C ASN A 115 39.65 -9.39 61.51
N MET A 116 40.68 -8.55 61.62
CA MET A 116 40.93 -7.49 60.64
C MET A 116 41.35 -8.05 59.28
N GLU A 117 42.20 -9.09 59.26
CA GLU A 117 42.62 -9.73 58.02
C GLU A 117 41.46 -10.45 57.30
N VAL A 118 40.57 -11.13 58.04
CA VAL A 118 39.34 -11.73 57.46
C VAL A 118 38.42 -10.66 56.87
N GLU A 119 38.30 -9.50 57.53
CA GLU A 119 37.47 -8.40 57.03
C GLU A 119 38.08 -7.73 55.78
N ILE A 120 39.41 -7.65 55.69
CA ILE A 120 40.11 -7.23 54.48
C ILE A 120 39.86 -8.23 53.34
N ALA A 121 39.93 -9.54 53.61
CA ALA A 121 39.62 -10.56 52.63
C ALA A 121 38.18 -10.44 52.10
N LYS A 122 37.18 -10.24 52.98
CA LYS A 122 35.79 -9.97 52.56
C LYS A 122 35.68 -8.74 51.65
N LYS A 123 36.36 -7.65 52.00
CA LYS A 123 36.37 -6.42 51.17
C LYS A 123 37.00 -6.65 49.81
N VAL A 124 38.09 -7.42 49.74
CA VAL A 124 38.73 -7.78 48.46
C VAL A 124 37.81 -8.64 47.60
N VAL A 125 37.09 -9.59 48.21
CA VAL A 125 36.07 -10.38 47.50
C VAL A 125 34.96 -9.48 46.98
N ALA A 126 34.42 -8.58 47.81
CA ALA A 126 33.38 -7.64 47.39
C ALA A 126 33.84 -6.74 46.23
N ILE A 127 35.05 -6.18 46.29
CA ILE A 127 35.62 -5.33 45.23
C ILE A 127 35.75 -6.10 43.90
N LYS A 128 36.03 -7.41 43.93
CA LYS A 128 36.14 -8.23 42.72
C LYS A 128 34.79 -8.69 42.17
N VAL A 129 33.80 -8.89 43.03
CA VAL A 129 32.47 -9.42 42.68
C VAL A 129 31.55 -8.33 42.15
N GLU A 130 31.60 -7.11 42.71
CA GLU A 130 30.66 -6.04 42.35
C GLU A 130 30.74 -5.62 40.86
N PRO A 131 31.92 -5.43 40.24
CA PRO A 131 32.01 -5.06 38.82
C PRO A 131 31.42 -6.12 37.88
N LEU A 132 31.60 -7.41 38.20
CA LEU A 132 31.00 -8.50 37.41
C LEU A 132 29.49 -8.54 37.56
N ARG A 133 28.99 -8.21 38.76
CA ARG A 133 27.54 -8.11 39.02
C ARG A 133 26.92 -6.94 38.24
N GLU A 134 27.60 -5.80 38.18
CA GLU A 134 27.16 -4.64 37.37
C GLU A 134 27.13 -5.00 35.87
N GLU A 135 28.16 -5.66 35.35
CA GLU A 135 28.21 -6.09 33.94
C GLU A 135 27.05 -7.04 33.58
N VAL A 136 26.74 -8.01 34.47
CA VAL A 136 25.59 -8.90 34.30
C VAL A 136 24.26 -8.14 34.36
N GLU A 137 24.13 -7.15 35.22
CA GLU A 137 22.89 -6.38 35.33
C GLU A 137 22.67 -5.47 34.11
N ASP A 138 23.74 -4.90 33.56
CA ASP A 138 23.66 -4.07 32.36
C ASP A 138 23.35 -4.91 31.11
N THR A 139 23.87 -6.13 30.99
CA THR A 139 23.44 -7.04 29.92
C THR A 139 21.97 -7.45 30.08
N ARG A 140 21.45 -7.66 31.30
CA ARG A 140 20.01 -7.90 31.53
C ARG A 140 19.15 -6.73 31.10
N LYS A 141 19.55 -5.49 31.41
CA LYS A 141 18.81 -4.29 30.98
C LYS A 141 18.78 -4.19 29.46
N LEU A 142 19.93 -4.36 28.81
CA LEU A 142 20.01 -4.32 27.36
C LEU A 142 19.11 -5.38 26.71
N ASN A 143 19.05 -6.60 27.25
CA ASN A 143 18.19 -7.65 26.72
C ASN A 143 16.70 -7.26 26.76
N LYS A 144 16.25 -6.71 27.89
CA LYS A 144 14.86 -6.22 28.04
C LYS A 144 14.53 -5.10 27.05
N GLU A 145 15.47 -4.19 26.78
CA GLU A 145 15.28 -3.14 25.77
C GLU A 145 15.17 -3.72 24.36
N LEU A 146 15.99 -4.72 24.03
CA LEU A 146 15.93 -5.41 22.74
C LEU A 146 14.61 -6.17 22.56
N GLU A 147 14.15 -6.87 23.59
CA GLU A 147 12.83 -7.53 23.60
C GLU A 147 11.69 -6.52 23.33
N GLY A 148 11.68 -5.39 24.05
CA GLY A 148 10.68 -4.34 23.85
C GLY A 148 10.72 -3.71 22.44
N ASN A 149 11.92 -3.58 21.85
CA ASN A 149 12.09 -3.12 20.48
C ASN A 149 11.56 -4.15 19.46
N ALA A 150 11.81 -5.43 19.68
CA ALA A 150 11.30 -6.51 18.83
C ALA A 150 9.76 -6.55 18.86
N GLU A 151 9.14 -6.45 20.04
CA GLU A 151 7.68 -6.37 20.19
C GLU A 151 7.09 -5.16 19.44
N SER A 152 7.72 -4.00 19.56
CA SER A 152 7.31 -2.78 18.88
C SER A 152 7.35 -2.92 17.36
N LEU A 153 8.41 -3.56 16.83
CA LEU A 153 8.54 -3.85 15.40
C LEU A 153 7.49 -4.87 14.92
N HIS A 154 7.21 -5.92 15.69
CA HIS A 154 6.14 -6.88 15.39
C HIS A 154 4.76 -6.20 15.26
N ILE A 155 4.44 -5.29 16.18
CA ILE A 155 3.19 -4.50 16.13
C ILE A 155 3.14 -3.64 14.87
N TYR A 156 4.26 -3.01 14.52
CA TYR A 156 4.36 -2.15 13.34
C TYR A 156 4.18 -2.95 12.04
N VAL A 157 4.85 -4.10 11.89
CA VAL A 157 4.71 -4.99 10.74
C VAL A 157 3.27 -5.46 10.57
N ARG A 158 2.60 -5.87 11.66
CA ARG A 158 1.19 -6.28 11.61
C ARG A 158 0.27 -5.17 11.11
N ARG A 159 0.55 -3.91 11.48
CA ARG A 159 -0.22 -2.75 11.00
C ARG A 159 0.00 -2.53 9.50
N LEU A 160 1.25 -2.57 9.03
CA LEU A 160 1.58 -2.43 7.61
C LEU A 160 0.93 -3.52 6.75
N GLU A 161 0.93 -4.76 7.23
CA GLU A 161 0.27 -5.88 6.54
C GLU A 161 -1.24 -5.66 6.39
N LYS A 162 -1.88 -5.16 7.45
CA LYS A 162 -3.30 -4.81 7.43
C LYS A 162 -3.57 -3.67 6.44
N ASP A 163 -2.81 -2.58 6.52
CA ASP A 163 -2.98 -1.43 5.63
C ASP A 163 -2.79 -1.83 4.16
N ARG A 164 -1.85 -2.75 3.89
CA ARG A 164 -1.65 -3.33 2.56
C ARG A 164 -2.84 -4.18 2.10
N ALA A 165 -3.41 -5.01 2.97
CA ALA A 165 -4.59 -5.80 2.64
C ALA A 165 -5.79 -4.90 2.33
N ASP A 166 -6.00 -3.86 3.13
CA ASP A 166 -7.05 -2.87 2.94
C ASP A 166 -6.85 -2.09 1.62
N ALA A 167 -5.61 -1.69 1.30
CA ALA A 167 -5.29 -1.02 0.04
C ALA A 167 -5.55 -1.93 -1.18
N LYS A 168 -5.15 -3.20 -1.11
CA LYS A 168 -5.41 -4.19 -2.18
C LYS A 168 -6.92 -4.38 -2.38
N GLN A 169 -7.69 -4.45 -1.31
CA GLN A 169 -9.14 -4.59 -1.37
C GLN A 169 -9.79 -3.37 -2.03
N ARG A 170 -9.41 -2.15 -1.64
CA ARG A 170 -9.92 -0.91 -2.26
C ARG A 170 -9.58 -0.81 -3.73
N SER A 171 -8.39 -1.26 -4.14
CA SER A 171 -7.99 -1.30 -5.55
C SER A 171 -8.90 -2.23 -6.36
N ILE A 172 -9.23 -3.41 -5.83
CA ILE A 172 -10.15 -4.35 -6.49
C ILE A 172 -11.57 -3.77 -6.58
N GLU A 173 -12.05 -3.11 -5.54
CA GLU A 173 -13.36 -2.45 -5.52
C GLU A 173 -13.44 -1.32 -6.54
N MET A 174 -12.43 -0.44 -6.57
CA MET A 174 -12.34 0.63 -7.55
C MET A 174 -12.33 0.12 -8.99
N GLU A 175 -11.63 -0.99 -9.26
CA GLU A 175 -11.61 -1.58 -10.61
C GLU A 175 -12.97 -2.14 -11.02
N LYS A 176 -13.71 -2.75 -10.09
CA LYS A 176 -15.10 -3.17 -10.34
C LYS A 176 -16.02 -1.98 -10.62
N GLU A 177 -15.90 -0.91 -9.83
CA GLU A 177 -16.67 0.32 -10.05
C GLU A 177 -16.38 0.94 -11.42
N LYS A 178 -15.10 0.95 -11.86
CA LYS A 178 -14.73 1.37 -13.21
C LYS A 178 -15.35 0.49 -14.29
N GLU A 179 -15.28 -0.84 -14.15
CA GLU A 179 -15.90 -1.77 -15.10
C GLU A 179 -17.42 -1.55 -15.20
N GLU A 180 -18.10 -1.31 -14.08
CA GLU A 180 -19.54 -1.00 -14.05
C GLU A 180 -19.85 0.36 -14.68
N ALA A 181 -19.03 1.39 -14.41
CA ALA A 181 -19.19 2.72 -15.01
C ALA A 181 -18.99 2.70 -16.53
N VAL A 182 -18.04 1.91 -17.05
CA VAL A 182 -17.83 1.72 -18.49
C VAL A 182 -19.07 1.08 -19.13
N LYS A 183 -19.57 -0.02 -18.54
CA LYS A 183 -20.80 -0.68 -19.05
C LYS A 183 -22.01 0.26 -19.04
N ALA A 184 -22.16 1.08 -17.99
CA ALA A 184 -23.23 2.06 -17.90
C ALA A 184 -23.09 3.15 -18.98
N LYS A 185 -21.87 3.62 -19.23
CA LYS A 185 -21.57 4.60 -20.28
C LYS A 185 -21.88 4.04 -21.67
N GLU A 186 -21.42 2.83 -21.99
CA GLU A 186 -21.69 2.17 -23.28
C GLU A 186 -23.20 2.00 -23.51
N LYS A 187 -23.95 1.60 -22.48
CA LYS A 187 -25.40 1.51 -22.54
C LYS A 187 -26.04 2.86 -22.87
N MET A 188 -25.65 3.93 -22.19
CA MET A 188 -26.16 5.27 -22.47
C MET A 188 -25.79 5.76 -23.88
N GLU A 189 -24.58 5.48 -24.35
CA GLU A 189 -24.15 5.84 -25.72
C GLU A 189 -24.98 5.12 -26.78
N MET A 190 -25.28 3.84 -26.58
CA MET A 190 -26.17 3.07 -27.46
C MET A 190 -27.61 3.60 -27.46
N GLU A 191 -28.14 3.97 -26.31
CA GLU A 191 -29.47 4.59 -26.19
C GLU A 191 -29.51 5.97 -26.88
N ASN A 192 -28.47 6.79 -26.70
CA ASN A 192 -28.31 8.07 -27.39
C ASN A 192 -28.23 7.91 -28.91
N MET A 193 -27.48 6.91 -29.39
CA MET A 193 -27.39 6.61 -30.82
C MET A 193 -28.73 6.18 -31.39
N LYS A 194 -29.50 5.36 -30.66
CA LYS A 194 -30.86 4.97 -31.04
C LYS A 194 -31.78 6.18 -31.15
N MET A 195 -31.75 7.07 -30.17
CA MET A 195 -32.54 8.30 -30.18
C MET A 195 -32.15 9.23 -31.34
N ALA A 196 -30.85 9.36 -31.63
CA ALA A 196 -30.36 10.15 -32.77
C ALA A 196 -30.89 9.61 -34.11
N VAL A 197 -30.93 8.29 -34.27
CA VAL A 197 -31.53 7.64 -35.46
C VAL A 197 -33.03 7.91 -35.55
N GLU A 198 -33.76 7.84 -34.43
CA GLU A 198 -35.20 8.16 -34.40
C GLU A 198 -35.46 9.64 -34.77
N VAL A 199 -34.66 10.57 -34.26
CA VAL A 199 -34.74 11.99 -34.60
C VAL A 199 -34.47 12.22 -36.09
N ALA A 200 -33.44 11.59 -36.66
CA ALA A 200 -33.14 11.69 -38.09
C ALA A 200 -34.29 11.15 -38.96
N ASN A 201 -34.92 10.05 -38.55
CA ASN A 201 -36.09 9.49 -39.25
C ASN A 201 -37.30 10.45 -39.19
N LEU A 202 -37.54 11.08 -38.04
CA LEU A 202 -38.61 12.07 -37.89
C LEU A 202 -38.33 13.32 -38.75
N GLN A 203 -37.09 13.81 -38.77
CA GLN A 203 -36.68 14.92 -39.65
C GLN A 203 -36.91 14.60 -41.12
N ALA A 204 -36.53 13.40 -41.58
CA ALA A 204 -36.81 12.95 -42.94
C ALA A 204 -38.32 12.91 -43.25
N LYS A 205 -39.15 12.54 -42.27
CA LYS A 205 -40.61 12.55 -42.43
C LYS A 205 -41.19 13.96 -42.51
N VAL A 206 -40.67 14.89 -41.70
CA VAL A 206 -41.05 16.30 -41.75
C VAL A 206 -40.72 16.89 -43.12
N GLU A 207 -39.55 16.60 -43.68
CA GLU A 207 -39.16 17.11 -44.99
C GLU A 207 -40.04 16.52 -46.11
N GLU A 208 -40.34 15.22 -46.07
CA GLU A 208 -41.29 14.59 -47.00
C GLU A 208 -42.68 15.27 -46.95
N LEU A 209 -43.18 15.57 -45.74
CA LEU A 209 -44.46 16.26 -45.57
C LEU A 209 -44.41 17.70 -46.09
N ARG A 210 -43.27 18.39 -45.90
CA ARG A 210 -43.05 19.75 -46.40
C ARG A 210 -43.05 19.78 -47.92
N GLU A 211 -42.32 18.87 -48.57
CA GLU A 211 -42.30 18.74 -50.04
C GLU A 211 -43.70 18.46 -50.60
N ARG A 212 -44.48 17.58 -49.94
CA ARG A 212 -45.87 17.31 -50.33
C ARG A 212 -46.79 18.52 -50.17
N LEU A 213 -46.61 19.30 -49.11
CA LEU A 213 -47.38 20.52 -48.89
C LEU A 213 -47.04 21.57 -49.95
N GLU A 214 -45.74 21.75 -50.25
CA GLU A 214 -45.26 22.64 -51.31
C GLU A 214 -45.83 22.21 -52.68
N LEU A 215 -45.80 20.92 -52.99
CA LEU A 215 -46.46 20.34 -54.17
C LEU A 215 -47.97 20.66 -54.20
N GLY A 216 -48.68 20.41 -53.11
CA GLY A 216 -50.13 20.67 -53.02
C GLY A 216 -50.47 22.14 -53.23
N THR A 217 -49.68 23.04 -52.64
CA THR A 217 -49.85 24.50 -52.79
C THR A 217 -49.49 25.00 -54.19
N GLU A 218 -48.46 24.45 -54.84
CA GLU A 218 -48.09 24.81 -56.21
C GLU A 218 -49.10 24.28 -57.23
N ILE A 219 -49.64 23.07 -57.05
CA ILE A 219 -50.76 22.57 -57.85
C ILE A 219 -51.95 23.53 -57.71
N LEU A 220 -52.32 23.94 -56.49
CA LEU A 220 -53.40 24.90 -56.27
C LEU A 220 -53.12 26.30 -56.86
N ARG A 221 -51.85 26.70 -56.98
CA ARG A 221 -51.46 27.95 -57.64
C ARG A 221 -51.54 27.81 -59.17
N SER A 222 -51.19 26.65 -59.72
CA SER A 222 -51.13 26.39 -61.16
C SER A 222 -52.45 25.89 -61.76
N THR A 223 -53.42 25.40 -60.97
CA THR A 223 -54.82 25.21 -61.40
C THR A 223 -55.47 26.55 -61.83
N SER A 224 -54.83 27.68 -61.53
CA SER A 224 -55.20 29.02 -62.00
C SER A 224 -54.62 29.39 -63.39
N SER A 225 -53.79 28.56 -64.05
CA SER A 225 -53.22 28.87 -65.39
C SER A 225 -52.83 27.63 -66.22
N GLU A 226 -52.97 27.69 -67.54
CA GLU A 226 -52.97 26.60 -68.55
C GLU A 226 -51.78 25.60 -68.65
N ASN A 227 -50.82 25.54 -67.71
CA ASN A 227 -49.58 24.72 -67.84
C ASN A 227 -49.44 23.57 -66.82
N HIS A 228 -50.54 22.87 -66.54
CA HIS A 228 -50.62 21.93 -65.42
C HIS A 228 -49.81 20.63 -65.57
N PHE A 229 -49.72 20.12 -66.79
CA PHE A 229 -49.15 18.79 -67.04
C PHE A 229 -47.62 18.77 -66.91
N GLY A 230 -46.95 19.81 -67.42
CA GLY A 230 -45.49 19.94 -67.34
C GLY A 230 -44.97 20.16 -65.91
N ALA A 231 -45.76 20.87 -65.08
CA ALA A 231 -45.43 21.06 -63.67
C ALA A 231 -45.52 19.76 -62.86
N MET A 232 -46.56 18.95 -63.11
CA MET A 232 -46.72 17.62 -62.50
C MET A 232 -45.57 16.67 -62.87
N GLU A 233 -45.16 16.63 -64.14
CA GLU A 233 -44.07 15.75 -64.60
C GLU A 233 -42.70 16.18 -64.05
N ALA A 234 -42.42 17.49 -64.00
CA ALA A 234 -41.20 18.00 -63.38
C ALA A 234 -41.11 17.69 -61.88
N LEU A 235 -42.24 17.70 -61.18
CA LEU A 235 -42.32 17.41 -59.75
C LEU A 235 -42.22 15.91 -59.45
N GLU A 236 -42.81 15.06 -60.27
CA GLU A 236 -42.69 13.60 -60.13
C GLU A 236 -41.23 13.12 -60.35
N ASN A 237 -40.49 13.82 -61.21
CA ASN A 237 -39.04 13.59 -61.37
C ASN A 237 -38.24 14.05 -60.13
N ARG A 238 -38.57 15.21 -59.53
CA ARG A 238 -37.91 15.67 -58.30
C ARG A 238 -38.16 14.73 -57.11
N LEU A 239 -39.39 14.21 -56.95
CA LEU A 239 -39.70 13.20 -55.95
C LEU A 239 -38.92 11.90 -56.18
N ARG A 240 -38.77 11.46 -57.44
CA ARG A 240 -37.94 10.30 -57.78
C ARG A 240 -36.46 10.51 -57.46
N ASP A 241 -35.93 11.71 -57.67
CA ASP A 241 -34.55 12.03 -57.36
C ASP A 241 -34.31 12.13 -55.84
N ALA A 242 -35.24 12.71 -55.08
CA ALA A 242 -35.20 12.73 -53.62
C ALA A 242 -35.28 11.31 -53.02
N GLU A 243 -36.14 10.45 -53.56
CA GLU A 243 -36.25 9.04 -53.18
C GLU A 243 -34.96 8.26 -53.47
N LYS A 244 -34.30 8.52 -54.62
CA LYS A 244 -32.98 7.96 -54.94
C LYS A 244 -31.90 8.43 -53.98
N ALA A 245 -31.86 9.73 -53.66
CA ALA A 245 -30.91 10.29 -52.71
C ALA A 245 -31.08 9.67 -51.32
N ARG A 246 -32.33 9.48 -50.88
CA ARG A 246 -32.67 8.81 -49.62
C ARG A 246 -32.20 7.35 -49.61
N ARG A 247 -32.43 6.59 -50.68
CA ARG A 247 -31.94 5.19 -50.79
C ARG A 247 -30.42 5.12 -50.77
N ALA A 248 -29.73 6.06 -51.42
CA ALA A 248 -28.27 6.14 -51.40
C ALA A 248 -27.74 6.45 -49.99
N ALA A 249 -28.38 7.36 -49.25
CA ALA A 249 -28.01 7.66 -47.86
C ALA A 249 -28.23 6.44 -46.94
N VAL A 250 -29.33 5.70 -47.09
CA VAL A 250 -29.57 4.46 -46.33
C VAL A 250 -28.53 3.39 -46.66
N LEU A 251 -28.14 3.25 -47.94
CA LEU A 251 -27.08 2.32 -48.35
C LEU A 251 -25.71 2.74 -47.80
N GLN A 252 -25.39 4.04 -47.76
CA GLN A 252 -24.17 4.50 -47.09
C GLN A 252 -24.21 4.16 -45.59
N VAL A 253 -25.29 4.45 -44.87
CA VAL A 253 -25.39 4.06 -43.45
C VAL A 253 -25.25 2.54 -43.27
N MET A 254 -25.79 1.73 -44.19
CA MET A 254 -25.60 0.29 -44.20
C MET A 254 -24.18 -0.16 -44.57
N GLU A 255 -23.45 0.56 -45.41
CA GLU A 255 -22.06 0.27 -45.76
C GLU A 255 -21.09 0.60 -44.62
N TRP A 256 -21.43 1.60 -43.81
CA TRP A 256 -20.65 2.01 -42.64
C TRP A 256 -20.92 1.10 -41.44
N ARG A 257 -22.08 0.42 -41.40
CA ARG A 257 -22.46 -0.50 -40.33
C ARG A 257 -21.49 -1.69 -40.18
N PRO A 258 -21.08 -2.43 -41.24
CA PRO A 258 -20.04 -3.46 -41.14
C PRO A 258 -18.71 -2.90 -40.64
N LYS A 259 -18.28 -1.73 -41.12
CA LYS A 259 -17.01 -1.11 -40.69
C LYS A 259 -17.03 -0.72 -39.21
N TYR A 260 -18.16 -0.20 -38.72
CA TYR A 260 -18.35 0.06 -37.29
C TYR A 260 -18.43 -1.23 -36.47
N GLN A 261 -19.06 -2.27 -37.00
CA GLN A 261 -19.21 -3.54 -36.31
C GLN A 261 -17.91 -4.36 -36.30
N GLU A 262 -17.08 -4.22 -37.32
CA GLU A 262 -15.73 -4.74 -37.40
C GLU A 262 -14.80 -3.98 -36.43
N ALA A 263 -14.91 -2.65 -36.34
CA ALA A 263 -14.22 -1.83 -35.34
C ALA A 263 -14.64 -2.18 -33.89
N LEU A 264 -15.93 -2.40 -33.65
CA LEU A 264 -16.44 -2.88 -32.36
C LEU A 264 -15.97 -4.31 -32.07
N SER A 265 -15.92 -5.20 -33.08
CA SER A 265 -15.35 -6.54 -32.94
C SER A 265 -13.85 -6.48 -32.65
N THR A 266 -13.10 -5.55 -33.26
CA THR A 266 -11.68 -5.36 -32.94
C THR A 266 -11.48 -4.80 -31.54
N CYS A 267 -12.35 -3.90 -31.08
CA CYS A 267 -12.35 -3.44 -29.68
C CYS A 267 -12.69 -4.59 -28.71
N ASP A 268 -13.67 -5.44 -29.04
CA ASP A 268 -14.02 -6.63 -28.25
C ASP A 268 -12.93 -7.70 -28.27
N GLU A 269 -12.22 -7.86 -29.39
CA GLU A 269 -11.07 -8.76 -29.53
C GLU A 269 -9.83 -8.19 -28.81
N LEU A 270 -9.64 -6.88 -28.77
CA LEU A 270 -8.63 -6.21 -27.93
C LEU A 270 -8.96 -6.35 -26.44
N ALA A 271 -10.23 -6.22 -26.07
CA ALA A 271 -10.70 -6.47 -24.71
C ALA A 271 -10.55 -7.95 -24.32
N ARG A 272 -10.86 -8.87 -25.23
CA ARG A 272 -10.70 -10.33 -25.03
C ARG A 272 -9.25 -10.80 -25.10
N SER A 273 -8.38 -10.17 -25.88
CA SER A 273 -6.94 -10.49 -25.95
C SER A 273 -6.12 -9.86 -24.81
N ARG A 274 -6.70 -8.89 -24.08
CA ARG A 274 -6.26 -8.50 -22.73
C ARG A 274 -6.75 -9.44 -21.61
N ALA A 275 -7.79 -10.24 -21.86
CA ALA A 275 -8.26 -11.26 -20.91
C ALA A 275 -7.34 -12.50 -20.69
N PRO A 276 -6.56 -13.03 -21.66
CA PRO A 276 -5.61 -14.13 -21.41
C PRO A 276 -4.51 -13.78 -20.41
N ASP A 277 -4.25 -12.50 -20.15
CA ASP A 277 -3.37 -12.10 -19.06
C ASP A 277 -4.01 -12.38 -17.69
N ARG A 278 -5.34 -12.34 -17.53
CA ARG A 278 -6.00 -12.80 -16.28
C ARG A 278 -5.87 -14.31 -16.05
N GLU A 279 -5.85 -15.14 -17.10
CA GLU A 279 -5.63 -16.58 -16.94
C GLU A 279 -4.15 -16.94 -16.76
N LYS A 280 -3.24 -16.26 -17.46
CA LYS A 280 -1.79 -16.37 -17.20
C LYS A 280 -1.43 -15.88 -15.80
N ILE A 281 -2.03 -14.80 -15.33
CA ILE A 281 -1.88 -14.29 -13.94
C ILE A 281 -2.42 -15.32 -12.96
N LYS A 282 -3.62 -15.89 -13.16
CA LYS A 282 -4.14 -16.97 -12.30
C LYS A 282 -3.28 -18.24 -12.33
N SER A 283 -2.72 -18.60 -13.48
CA SER A 283 -1.81 -19.75 -13.63
C SER A 283 -0.47 -19.49 -12.95
N LEU A 284 0.07 -18.27 -13.05
CA LEU A 284 1.27 -17.83 -12.34
C LEU A 284 1.02 -17.75 -10.83
N GLU A 285 -0.14 -17.27 -10.38
CA GLU A 285 -0.55 -17.27 -8.97
C GLU A 285 -0.69 -18.70 -8.43
N GLN A 286 -1.32 -19.62 -9.17
CA GLN A 286 -1.39 -21.03 -8.80
C GLN A 286 -0.01 -21.70 -8.78
N SER A 287 0.86 -21.36 -9.73
CA SER A 287 2.24 -21.87 -9.79
C SER A 287 3.11 -21.32 -8.67
N LEU A 288 2.88 -20.07 -8.25
CA LEU A 288 3.52 -19.45 -7.10
C LEU A 288 3.01 -20.03 -5.77
N SER A 289 1.71 -20.34 -5.66
CA SER A 289 1.15 -21.04 -4.50
C SER A 289 1.73 -22.44 -4.34
N ARG A 290 1.85 -23.22 -5.42
CA ARG A 290 2.46 -24.56 -5.38
C ARG A 290 3.96 -24.58 -5.09
N LYS A 291 4.66 -23.45 -5.29
CA LYS A 291 6.07 -23.30 -4.94
C LYS A 291 6.29 -22.79 -3.50
N ARG A 292 5.22 -22.39 -2.82
CA ARG A 292 5.25 -21.93 -1.41
C ARG A 292 4.85 -23.03 -0.41
N GLU A 293 4.33 -24.15 -0.90
CA GLU A 293 4.20 -25.42 -0.17
C GLU A 293 5.46 -26.27 -0.36
#